data_AF-A0A940JFA0-F1
#
_entry.id   AF-A0A940JFA0-F1
#
_cell.length_a   1.000
_cell.length_b   1.000
_cell.length_c   1.000
_cell.angle_alpha   90.00
_cell.angle_beta   90.00
_cell.angle_gamma   90.00
#
_symmetry.space_group_name_H-M   'P 1'
#
loop_
_entity.id
_entity.type
_entity.pdbx_description
1 polymer ?
#
loop_
_entity_poly.entity_id
_entity_poly.type
_entity_poly.pdbx_seq_one_letter_code
_entity_poly.pdbx_strand_id
1 'polypeptide(L)'
;MTRFLASYLFAFLFWWGIALGCLLLLLIHHLTGGRWGLLLRPILEAASRTIPLLALCFLPICFGIGLLYPWAQPGAEVQHQTGYLNPIFFVGRSVVYFAVWIGLAWRLTRETPVRAYRVSAVGLILCAFTVSFAAIDWIMSLDEPRWASSIYGLLIGVGQLLAGFSFAVAVFSRLSLREPIRRVADLAGRFNDMGNLLLTAVMTWAYLAFMQYLIIWMGNLPEENLWVLRRTAGAWVGIAIGLIVLQFALPTGLLLFRAFKRRPLALGGLALGLLGTHLFEVYWLVLPAFFPQGPHVSGWDIVLPIVLGALWLGGFGWHLRRRPLLIEEAREVVGHG
;
A
#
# COMPACT_ATOMS: atom_id res chain seq x y z
N MET A 1 -16.93 1.43 21.01
CA MET A 1 -15.57 0.86 20.87
C MET A 1 -15.31 0.32 19.47
N THR A 2 -16.17 -0.56 18.93
CA THR A 2 -16.01 -1.16 17.58
C THR A 2 -15.81 -0.14 16.48
N ARG A 3 -16.58 0.97 16.48
CA ARG A 3 -16.42 2.03 15.47
C ARG A 3 -15.01 2.60 15.44
N PHE A 4 -14.47 2.96 16.61
CA PHE A 4 -13.13 3.51 16.74
C PHE A 4 -12.08 2.53 16.19
N LEU A 5 -12.17 1.24 16.56
CA LEU A 5 -11.21 0.23 16.10
C LEU A 5 -11.32 -0.04 14.59
N ALA A 6 -12.52 -0.05 14.02
CA ALA A 6 -12.70 -0.19 12.57
C ALA A 6 -12.07 0.98 11.81
N SER A 7 -12.32 2.22 12.26
CA SER A 7 -11.67 3.42 11.71
C SER A 7 -10.14 3.40 11.93
N TYR A 8 -9.68 2.85 13.05
CA TYR A 8 -8.25 2.70 13.35
C TYR A 8 -7.58 1.69 12.42
N LEU A 9 -8.20 0.52 12.20
CA LEU A 9 -7.72 -0.50 11.27
C LEU A 9 -7.63 0.06 9.85
N PHE A 10 -8.66 0.77 9.38
CA PHE A 10 -8.64 1.49 8.11
C PHE A 10 -7.44 2.45 8.00
N ALA A 11 -7.28 3.33 8.99
CA ALA A 11 -6.20 4.31 9.00
C ALA A 11 -4.82 3.64 9.05
N PHE A 12 -4.68 2.59 9.86
CA PHE A 12 -3.46 1.79 9.97
C PHE A 12 -3.10 1.14 8.64
N LEU A 13 -4.04 0.46 7.99
CA LEU A 13 -3.83 -0.25 6.73
C LEU A 13 -3.38 0.68 5.60
N PHE A 14 -3.90 1.91 5.56
CA PHE A 14 -3.45 2.92 4.60
C PHE A 14 -1.96 3.27 4.77
N TRP A 15 -1.53 3.63 5.99
CA TRP A 15 -0.13 3.98 6.25
C TRP A 15 0.82 2.78 6.17
N TRP A 16 0.35 1.61 6.60
CA TRP A 16 1.05 0.34 6.38
C TRP A 16 1.26 0.06 4.91
N GLY A 17 0.24 0.24 4.08
CA GLY A 17 0.31 -0.01 2.65
C GLY A 17 1.34 0.89 1.95
N ILE A 18 1.43 2.17 2.32
CA ILE A 18 2.46 3.07 1.78
C ILE A 18 3.87 2.61 2.16
N ALA A 19 4.11 2.29 3.44
CA ALA A 19 5.44 1.88 3.91
C ALA A 19 5.90 0.56 3.28
N LEU A 20 4.99 -0.41 3.19
CA LEU A 20 5.24 -1.72 2.61
C LEU A 20 5.40 -1.63 1.08
N GLY A 21 4.59 -0.81 0.41
CA GLY A 21 4.75 -0.49 -1.01
C GLY A 21 6.14 0.08 -1.32
N CYS A 22 6.62 1.01 -0.50
CA CYS A 22 7.97 1.54 -0.61
C CYS A 22 9.06 0.47 -0.43
N LEU A 23 8.88 -0.47 0.51
CA LEU A 23 9.79 -1.60 0.69
C LEU A 23 9.79 -2.53 -0.54
N LEU A 24 8.61 -2.87 -1.08
CA LEU A 24 8.47 -3.69 -2.29
C LEU A 24 9.17 -3.05 -3.50
N LEU A 25 8.97 -1.75 -3.71
CA LEU A 25 9.64 -1.00 -4.78
C LEU A 25 11.16 -0.97 -4.59
N LEU A 26 11.64 -0.82 -3.36
CA LEU A 26 13.06 -0.85 -3.06
C LEU A 26 13.66 -2.24 -3.39
N LEU A 27 12.97 -3.31 -3.02
CA LEU A 27 13.35 -4.68 -3.37
C LEU A 27 13.40 -4.88 -4.89
N ILE A 28 12.34 -4.48 -5.61
CA ILE A 28 12.25 -4.56 -7.08
C ILE A 28 13.39 -3.76 -7.72
N HIS A 29 13.65 -2.55 -7.24
CA HIS A 29 14.69 -1.70 -7.81
C HIS A 29 16.09 -2.31 -7.61
N HIS A 30 16.39 -2.87 -6.45
CA HIS A 30 17.66 -3.57 -6.24
C HIS A 30 17.80 -4.85 -7.07
N LEU A 31 16.69 -5.49 -7.45
CA LEU A 31 16.71 -6.68 -8.30
C LEU A 31 16.88 -6.34 -9.79
N THR A 32 16.18 -5.30 -10.25
CA THR A 32 16.10 -4.90 -11.67
C THR A 32 17.13 -3.83 -12.06
N GLY A 33 17.64 -3.09 -11.08
CA GLY A 33 18.48 -1.92 -11.28
C GLY A 33 17.75 -0.77 -11.97
N GLY A 34 18.45 -0.11 -12.90
CA GLY A 34 17.91 0.96 -13.74
C GLY A 34 17.96 2.35 -13.11
N ARG A 35 18.07 3.39 -13.95
CA ARG A 35 18.24 4.78 -13.49
C ARG A 35 16.96 5.38 -12.87
N TRP A 36 15.79 4.80 -13.12
CA TRP A 36 14.48 5.29 -12.65
C TRP A 36 14.35 5.26 -11.11
N GLY A 37 14.89 4.21 -10.48
CA GLY A 37 14.76 4.02 -9.03
C GLY A 37 15.82 4.74 -8.20
N LEU A 38 16.96 5.14 -8.80
CA LEU A 38 18.06 5.81 -8.09
C LEU A 38 17.61 7.12 -7.42
N LEU A 39 16.75 7.88 -8.10
CA LEU A 39 16.23 9.16 -7.61
C LEU A 39 15.15 9.00 -6.54
N LEU A 40 14.45 7.86 -6.54
CA LEU A 40 13.41 7.55 -5.55
C LEU A 40 13.97 6.80 -4.35
N ARG A 41 15.13 6.16 -4.48
CA ARG A 41 15.73 5.30 -3.46
C ARG A 41 15.82 5.95 -2.07
N PRO A 42 16.28 7.21 -1.89
CA PRO A 42 16.30 7.83 -0.56
C PRO A 42 14.90 7.94 0.08
N ILE A 43 13.87 8.17 -0.73
CA ILE A 43 12.47 8.25 -0.29
C ILE A 43 11.98 6.85 0.09
N LEU A 44 12.22 5.85 -0.76
CA LEU A 44 11.83 4.45 -0.52
C LEU A 44 12.50 3.87 0.74
N GLU A 45 13.79 4.14 0.92
CA GLU A 45 14.56 3.74 2.10
C GLU A 45 14.08 4.44 3.37
N ALA A 46 13.76 5.73 3.31
CA ALA A 46 13.24 6.46 4.47
C ALA A 46 11.83 5.97 4.85
N ALA A 47 10.96 5.73 3.87
CA ALA A 47 9.61 5.24 4.09
C ALA A 47 9.60 3.80 4.64
N SER A 48 10.38 2.89 4.06
CA SER A 48 10.48 1.51 4.57
C SER A 48 11.07 1.41 5.98
N ARG A 49 11.91 2.39 6.38
CA ARG A 49 12.44 2.46 7.75
C ARG A 49 11.41 2.84 8.83
N THR A 50 10.19 3.24 8.44
CA THR A 50 9.08 3.50 9.37
C THR A 50 8.29 2.25 9.78
N ILE A 51 8.58 1.07 9.21
CA ILE A 51 7.85 -0.18 9.54
C ILE A 51 7.90 -0.53 11.05
N PRO A 52 9.01 -0.31 11.80
CA PRO A 52 9.01 -0.50 13.26
C PRO A 52 7.99 0.38 13.99
N LEU A 53 7.79 1.62 13.54
CA LEU A 53 6.77 2.51 14.10
C LEU A 53 5.36 1.95 13.83
N LEU A 54 5.12 1.42 12.63
CA LEU A 54 3.85 0.77 12.29
C LEU A 54 3.61 -0.51 13.09
N ALA A 55 4.66 -1.28 13.43
CA ALA A 55 4.53 -2.43 14.32
C ALA A 55 4.00 -2.02 15.71
N LEU A 56 4.41 -0.86 16.23
CA LEU A 56 3.87 -0.30 17.47
C LEU A 56 2.42 0.17 17.29
N CYS A 57 2.11 0.83 16.17
CA CYS A 57 0.74 1.21 15.83
C CYS A 57 -0.18 0.00 15.57
N PHE A 58 0.34 -1.22 15.45
CA PHE A 58 -0.50 -2.42 15.32
C PHE A 58 -1.05 -2.90 16.68
N LEU A 59 -0.49 -2.48 17.80
CA LEU A 59 -0.88 -2.95 19.13
C LEU A 59 -2.37 -2.76 19.47
N PRO A 60 -3.03 -1.62 19.16
CA PRO A 60 -4.46 -1.47 19.41
C PRO A 60 -5.33 -2.48 18.65
N ILE A 61 -4.88 -2.93 17.47
CA ILE A 61 -5.57 -3.99 16.70
C ILE A 61 -5.45 -5.32 17.43
N CYS A 62 -4.27 -5.65 17.97
CA CYS A 62 -4.05 -6.88 18.76
C CYS A 62 -4.95 -6.95 20.00
N PHE A 63 -5.10 -5.84 20.73
CA PHE A 63 -6.01 -5.80 21.89
C PHE A 63 -7.49 -5.77 21.48
N GLY A 64 -7.77 -5.30 20.26
CA GLY A 64 -9.11 -5.17 19.69
C GLY A 64 -9.61 -6.38 18.89
N ILE A 65 -8.89 -7.51 18.87
CA ILE A 65 -9.20 -8.66 18.00
C ILE A 65 -10.65 -9.13 18.16
N GLY A 66 -11.12 -9.34 19.41
CA GLY A 66 -12.49 -9.79 19.69
C GLY A 66 -13.58 -8.79 19.32
N LEU A 67 -13.23 -7.52 19.06
CA LEU A 67 -14.17 -6.49 18.61
C LEU A 67 -14.15 -6.31 17.08
N LEU A 68 -13.00 -6.58 16.45
CA LEU A 68 -12.79 -6.40 15.01
C LEU A 68 -13.21 -7.63 14.21
N TYR A 69 -12.86 -8.82 14.69
CA TYR A 69 -12.92 -10.04 13.91
C TYR A 69 -14.05 -10.96 14.39
N PRO A 70 -15.02 -11.31 13.53
CA PRO A 70 -16.14 -12.18 13.91
C PRO A 70 -15.70 -13.54 14.46
N TRP A 71 -14.64 -14.13 13.88
CA TRP A 71 -14.09 -15.43 14.31
C TRP A 71 -13.50 -15.41 15.73
N ALA A 72 -13.24 -14.24 16.31
CA ALA A 72 -12.72 -14.10 17.67
C ALA A 72 -13.81 -13.80 18.72
N GLN A 73 -15.08 -13.67 18.31
CA GLN A 73 -16.18 -13.37 19.21
C GLN A 73 -16.67 -14.64 19.93
N PRO A 74 -17.15 -14.52 21.19
CA PRO A 74 -17.74 -15.65 21.90
C PRO A 74 -18.94 -16.23 21.13
N GLY A 75 -18.94 -17.55 20.90
CA GLY A 75 -20.03 -18.24 20.19
C GLY A 75 -19.93 -18.20 18.66
N ALA A 76 -18.80 -17.75 18.10
CA ALA A 76 -18.56 -17.83 16.66
C ALA A 76 -18.48 -19.29 16.18
N GLU A 77 -19.35 -19.67 15.24
CA GLU A 77 -19.19 -20.92 14.47
C GLU A 77 -18.01 -20.75 13.51
N VAL A 78 -16.81 -21.10 13.95
CA VAL A 78 -15.63 -21.19 13.08
C VAL A 78 -15.72 -22.50 12.29
N GLN A 79 -16.53 -22.51 11.24
CA GLN A 79 -16.81 -23.72 10.44
C GLN A 79 -15.56 -24.28 9.74
N HIS A 80 -14.61 -23.41 9.38
CA HIS A 80 -13.34 -23.78 8.76
C HIS A 80 -12.21 -22.94 9.38
N GLN A 81 -11.02 -23.52 9.54
CA GLN A 81 -9.79 -22.81 9.94
C GLN A 81 -9.57 -22.48 11.43
N THR A 82 -10.17 -23.17 12.41
CA THR A 82 -9.89 -22.97 13.85
C THR A 82 -8.40 -23.02 14.21
N GLY A 83 -7.62 -23.86 13.52
CA GLY A 83 -6.16 -23.93 13.68
C GLY A 83 -5.43 -22.68 13.18
N TYR A 84 -5.94 -21.99 12.16
CA TYR A 84 -5.31 -20.80 11.57
C TYR A 84 -5.84 -19.49 12.17
N LEU A 85 -7.16 -19.34 12.31
CA LEU A 85 -7.84 -18.18 12.89
C LEU A 85 -8.05 -18.37 14.39
N ASN A 86 -6.97 -18.21 15.15
CA ASN A 86 -7.03 -18.08 16.60
C ASN A 86 -6.21 -16.87 17.06
N PRO A 87 -6.59 -16.17 18.15
CA PRO A 87 -5.94 -14.92 18.53
C PRO A 87 -4.44 -15.03 18.77
N ILE A 88 -3.98 -16.12 19.41
CA ILE A 88 -2.56 -16.34 19.73
C ILE A 88 -1.75 -16.49 18.44
N PHE A 89 -2.23 -17.32 17.51
CA PHE A 89 -1.53 -17.58 16.27
C PHE A 89 -1.60 -16.38 15.31
N PHE A 90 -2.72 -15.64 15.28
CA PHE A 90 -2.86 -14.37 14.56
C PHE A 90 -1.80 -13.35 14.99
N VAL A 91 -1.63 -13.15 16.31
CA VAL A 91 -0.62 -12.23 16.84
C VAL A 91 0.78 -12.76 16.55
N GLY A 92 1.03 -14.06 16.76
CA GLY A 92 2.32 -14.69 16.46
C GLY A 92 2.74 -14.51 15.01
N ARG A 93 1.84 -14.74 14.06
CA ARG A 93 2.09 -14.50 12.63
C ARG A 93 2.32 -13.03 12.32
N SER A 94 1.52 -12.13 12.89
CA SER A 94 1.69 -10.68 12.72
C SER A 94 3.08 -10.22 13.16
N VAL A 95 3.59 -10.74 14.28
CA VAL A 95 4.97 -10.49 14.75
C VAL A 95 6.00 -11.00 13.74
N VAL A 96 5.81 -12.20 13.17
CA VAL A 96 6.70 -12.75 12.13
C VAL A 96 6.70 -11.85 10.89
N TYR A 97 5.54 -11.37 10.44
CA TYR A 97 5.44 -10.48 9.27
C TYR A 97 6.25 -9.20 9.49
N PHE A 98 6.06 -8.53 10.63
CA PHE A 98 6.83 -7.33 10.97
C PHE A 98 8.33 -7.63 11.12
N ALA A 99 8.70 -8.75 11.75
CA ALA A 99 10.11 -9.12 11.88
C ALA A 99 10.79 -9.29 10.52
N VAL A 100 10.13 -9.94 9.56
CA VAL A 100 10.61 -10.09 8.18
C VAL A 100 10.76 -8.73 7.52
N TRP A 101 9.71 -7.89 7.51
CA TRP A 101 9.76 -6.60 6.81
C TRP A 101 10.75 -5.61 7.44
N ILE A 102 10.84 -5.57 8.77
CA ILE A 102 11.83 -4.76 9.50
C ILE A 102 13.24 -5.25 9.19
N GLY A 103 13.47 -6.57 9.20
CA GLY A 103 14.75 -7.18 8.86
C GLY A 103 15.19 -6.84 7.44
N LEU A 104 14.28 -6.93 6.46
CA LEU A 104 14.54 -6.57 5.07
C LEU A 104 14.84 -5.07 4.91
N ALA A 105 13.99 -4.19 5.44
CA ALA A 105 14.21 -2.74 5.41
C ALA A 105 15.54 -2.35 6.09
N TRP A 106 15.90 -3.06 7.16
CA TRP A 106 17.14 -2.83 7.88
C TRP A 106 18.38 -3.26 7.10
N ARG A 107 18.35 -4.43 6.45
CA ARG A 107 19.46 -4.96 5.65
C ARG A 107 19.69 -4.16 4.38
N LEU A 108 18.65 -3.87 3.60
CA LEU A 108 18.77 -3.18 2.30
C LEU A 108 19.47 -1.83 2.37
N THR A 109 19.39 -1.17 3.52
CA THR A 109 19.97 0.16 3.73
C THR A 109 21.38 0.13 4.35
N ARG A 110 21.97 -1.06 4.54
CA ARG A 110 23.33 -1.26 5.09
C ARG A 110 24.23 -2.11 4.19
N GLU A 111 23.66 -2.83 3.24
CA GLU A 111 24.36 -3.80 2.41
C GLU A 111 24.96 -3.17 1.15
N THR A 112 26.01 -3.78 0.61
CA THR A 112 26.57 -3.39 -0.69
C THR A 112 25.58 -3.69 -1.82
N PRO A 113 25.69 -3.05 -3.00
CA PRO A 113 24.74 -3.27 -4.11
C PRO A 113 24.57 -4.75 -4.49
N VAL A 114 25.66 -5.52 -4.53
CA VAL A 114 25.63 -6.96 -4.84
C VAL A 114 24.86 -7.77 -3.79
N ARG A 115 25.02 -7.42 -2.51
CA ARG A 115 24.34 -8.12 -1.42
C ARG A 115 22.89 -7.67 -1.29
N ALA A 116 22.60 -6.40 -1.58
CA ALA A 116 21.24 -5.88 -1.70
C ALA A 116 20.46 -6.61 -2.81
N TYR A 117 21.07 -6.88 -3.97
CA TYR A 117 20.46 -7.71 -5.03
C TYR A 117 20.04 -9.10 -4.53
N ARG A 118 20.93 -9.81 -3.83
CA ARG A 118 20.64 -11.16 -3.27
C ARG A 118 19.55 -11.12 -2.21
N VAL A 119 19.63 -10.14 -1.30
CA VAL A 119 18.60 -9.92 -0.27
C VAL A 119 17.26 -9.60 -0.92
N SER A 120 17.25 -8.86 -2.02
CA SER A 120 16.03 -8.53 -2.75
C SER A 120 15.37 -9.72 -3.42
N ALA A 121 16.16 -10.61 -4.03
CA ALA A 121 15.62 -11.81 -4.66
C ALA A 121 14.87 -12.70 -3.64
N VAL A 122 15.49 -12.97 -2.49
CA VAL A 122 14.86 -13.72 -1.40
C VAL A 122 13.74 -12.91 -0.74
N GLY A 123 13.97 -11.61 -0.56
CA GLY A 123 13.04 -10.70 0.10
C GLY A 123 11.71 -10.57 -0.62
N LEU A 124 11.69 -10.57 -1.96
CA LEU A 124 10.45 -10.53 -2.73
C LEU A 124 9.62 -11.81 -2.55
N ILE A 125 10.25 -12.98 -2.46
CA ILE A 125 9.57 -14.24 -2.18
C ILE A 125 8.96 -14.19 -0.77
N LEU A 126 9.75 -13.78 0.22
CA LEU A 126 9.27 -13.64 1.60
C LEU A 126 8.12 -12.62 1.70
N CYS A 127 8.23 -11.48 1.00
CA CYS A 127 7.17 -10.49 0.93
C CYS A 127 5.93 -11.03 0.24
N ALA A 128 6.04 -11.79 -0.86
CA ALA A 128 4.88 -12.36 -1.53
C ALA A 128 4.04 -13.22 -0.56
N PHE A 129 4.68 -14.07 0.25
CA PHE A 129 3.99 -14.87 1.26
C PHE A 129 3.47 -14.02 2.43
N THR A 130 4.34 -13.23 3.05
CA THR A 130 3.97 -12.47 4.27
C THR A 130 2.91 -11.40 3.99
N VAL A 131 2.93 -10.74 2.84
CA VAL A 131 1.90 -9.78 2.44
C VAL A 131 0.58 -10.49 2.14
N SER A 132 0.62 -11.64 1.48
CA SER A 132 -0.58 -12.43 1.22
C SER A 132 -1.23 -12.92 2.51
N PHE A 133 -0.46 -13.48 3.44
CA PHE A 133 -1.00 -13.93 4.72
C PHE A 133 -1.44 -12.75 5.61
N ALA A 134 -0.76 -11.60 5.57
CA ALA A 134 -1.21 -10.39 6.26
C ALA A 134 -2.53 -9.85 5.66
N ALA A 135 -2.71 -9.89 4.33
CA ALA A 135 -3.96 -9.51 3.69
C ALA A 135 -5.12 -10.44 4.10
N ILE A 136 -4.84 -11.74 4.20
CA ILE A 136 -5.80 -12.73 4.70
C ILE A 136 -6.17 -12.41 6.16
N ASP A 137 -5.15 -12.31 7.02
CA ASP A 137 -5.34 -12.10 8.45
C ASP A 137 -6.04 -10.77 8.73
N TRP A 138 -5.52 -9.67 8.20
CA TRP A 138 -5.92 -8.33 8.66
C TRP A 138 -7.15 -7.78 7.95
N ILE A 139 -7.43 -8.22 6.73
CA ILE A 139 -8.48 -7.65 5.88
C ILE A 139 -9.51 -8.71 5.48
N MET A 140 -9.11 -9.83 4.86
CA MET A 140 -10.04 -10.85 4.38
C MET A 140 -10.85 -11.46 5.53
N SER A 141 -10.21 -11.73 6.66
CA SER A 141 -10.85 -12.37 7.82
C SER A 141 -11.90 -11.49 8.52
N LEU A 142 -12.07 -10.23 8.11
CA LEU A 142 -13.18 -9.37 8.55
C LEU A 142 -14.54 -9.89 8.04
N ASP A 143 -14.55 -10.57 6.89
CA ASP A 143 -15.75 -11.11 6.25
C ASP A 143 -15.88 -12.66 6.41
N GLU A 144 -14.93 -13.32 7.10
CA GLU A 144 -15.02 -14.74 7.50
C GLU A 144 -16.21 -14.95 8.48
N PRO A 145 -16.94 -16.09 8.45
CA PRO A 145 -16.60 -17.35 7.77
C PRO A 145 -17.05 -17.47 6.29
N ARG A 146 -17.58 -16.41 5.68
CA ARG A 146 -18.40 -16.53 4.45
C ARG A 146 -17.69 -16.16 3.16
N TRP A 147 -16.41 -15.77 3.23
CA TRP A 147 -15.71 -15.27 2.06
C TRP A 147 -14.21 -15.55 2.10
N ALA A 148 -13.70 -16.09 1.00
CA ALA A 148 -12.28 -16.26 0.76
C ALA A 148 -11.97 -16.00 -0.72
N SER A 149 -10.77 -15.51 -1.02
CA SER A 149 -10.34 -15.28 -2.40
C SER A 149 -8.84 -15.45 -2.54
N SER A 150 -8.42 -16.34 -3.45
CA SER A 150 -7.00 -16.69 -3.64
C SER A 150 -6.16 -15.54 -4.22
N ILE A 151 -6.75 -14.69 -5.06
CA ILE A 151 -6.07 -13.53 -5.68
C ILE A 151 -5.91 -12.36 -4.70
N TYR A 152 -6.59 -12.38 -3.56
CA TYR A 152 -6.71 -11.22 -2.67
C TYR A 152 -5.38 -10.74 -2.12
N GLY A 153 -4.50 -11.67 -1.70
CA GLY A 153 -3.17 -11.31 -1.23
C GLY A 153 -2.33 -10.55 -2.26
N LEU A 154 -2.38 -11.00 -3.53
CA LEU A 154 -1.71 -10.34 -4.63
C LEU A 154 -2.34 -8.97 -4.95
N LEU A 155 -3.67 -8.88 -4.93
CA LEU A 155 -4.39 -7.62 -5.14
C LEU A 155 -3.98 -6.56 -4.10
N ILE A 156 -3.97 -6.93 -2.82
CA ILE A 156 -3.51 -6.04 -1.74
C ILE A 156 -2.04 -5.65 -1.94
N GLY A 157 -1.16 -6.61 -2.24
CA GLY A 157 0.26 -6.32 -2.49
C GLY A 157 0.50 -5.35 -3.65
N VAL A 158 -0.24 -5.48 -4.76
CA VAL A 158 -0.16 -4.55 -5.89
C VAL A 158 -0.76 -3.18 -5.53
N GLY A 159 -1.86 -3.13 -4.79
CA GLY A 159 -2.43 -1.88 -4.27
C GLY A 159 -1.44 -1.11 -3.40
N GLN A 160 -0.71 -1.82 -2.54
CA GLN A 160 0.36 -1.23 -1.72
C GLN A 160 1.52 -0.73 -2.58
N LEU A 161 1.97 -1.51 -3.56
CA LEU A 161 3.00 -1.09 -4.50
C LEU A 161 2.59 0.21 -5.22
N LEU A 162 1.35 0.30 -5.69
CA LEU A 162 0.79 1.51 -6.29
C LEU A 162 0.78 2.69 -5.30
N ALA A 163 0.36 2.46 -4.06
CA ALA A 163 0.35 3.49 -3.02
C ALA A 163 1.75 3.99 -2.67
N GLY A 164 2.70 3.08 -2.43
CA GLY A 164 4.10 3.41 -2.17
C GLY A 164 4.74 4.15 -3.33
N PHE A 165 4.44 3.76 -4.58
CA PHE A 165 5.00 4.44 -5.75
C PHE A 165 4.40 5.83 -5.93
N SER A 166 3.09 5.96 -5.73
CA SER A 166 2.39 7.24 -5.74
C SER A 166 2.94 8.19 -4.69
N PHE A 167 3.20 7.69 -3.47
CA PHE A 167 3.88 8.47 -2.42
C PHE A 167 5.28 8.91 -2.84
N ALA A 168 6.10 7.99 -3.34
CA ALA A 168 7.47 8.31 -3.74
C ALA A 168 7.51 9.37 -4.85
N VAL A 169 6.66 9.25 -5.87
CA VAL A 169 6.53 10.21 -6.97
C VAL A 169 6.00 11.56 -6.48
N ALA A 170 4.98 11.57 -5.61
CA ALA A 170 4.44 12.81 -5.05
C ALA A 170 5.50 13.59 -4.24
N VAL A 171 6.27 12.90 -3.38
CA VAL A 171 7.37 13.53 -2.62
C VAL A 171 8.48 13.99 -3.55
N PHE A 172 8.91 13.13 -4.48
CA PHE A 172 9.97 13.46 -5.42
C PHE A 172 9.61 14.68 -6.28
N SER A 173 8.36 14.81 -6.71
CA SER A 173 7.88 15.95 -7.50
C SER A 173 8.08 17.31 -6.79
N ARG A 174 8.00 17.32 -5.46
CA ARG A 174 8.23 18.53 -4.64
C ARG A 174 9.70 18.75 -4.38
N LEU A 175 10.45 17.69 -4.12
CA LEU A 175 11.91 17.75 -3.91
C LEU A 175 12.64 18.15 -5.19
N SER A 176 12.12 17.80 -6.38
CA SER A 176 12.73 18.12 -7.67
C SER A 176 12.71 19.61 -8.01
N LEU A 177 11.96 20.42 -7.25
CA LEU A 177 11.97 21.87 -7.39
C LEU A 177 13.16 22.53 -6.67
N ARG A 178 13.91 21.77 -5.87
CA ARG A 178 15.00 22.25 -5.03
C ARG A 178 16.34 21.68 -5.49
N GLU A 179 17.41 22.42 -5.21
CA GLU A 179 18.78 21.93 -5.37
C GLU A 179 19.07 20.81 -4.36
N PRO A 180 19.89 19.80 -4.71
CA PRO A 180 20.59 19.61 -5.99
C PRO A 180 19.77 18.90 -7.08
N ILE A 181 18.56 18.42 -6.78
CA ILE A 181 17.77 17.56 -7.69
C ILE A 181 17.34 18.32 -8.95
N ARG A 182 17.08 19.63 -8.83
CA ARG A 182 16.70 20.48 -9.96
C ARG A 182 17.72 20.47 -11.11
N ARG A 183 18.99 20.22 -10.83
CA ARG A 183 20.09 20.16 -11.82
C ARG A 183 20.35 18.76 -12.40
N VAL A 184 19.58 17.75 -12.02
CA VAL A 184 19.72 16.41 -12.60
C VAL A 184 19.47 16.47 -14.10
N ALA A 185 20.42 15.94 -14.87
CA ALA A 185 20.31 15.86 -16.33
C ALA A 185 19.07 15.04 -16.75
N ASP A 186 18.36 15.55 -17.76
CA ASP A 186 17.13 14.96 -18.30
C ASP A 186 16.06 14.64 -17.22
N LEU A 187 15.87 15.54 -16.25
CA LEU A 187 14.83 15.39 -15.21
C LEU A 187 13.44 15.12 -15.80
N ALA A 188 13.10 15.73 -16.93
CA ALA A 188 11.84 15.49 -17.62
C ALA A 188 11.72 14.05 -18.15
N GLY A 189 12.80 13.48 -18.70
CA GLY A 189 12.87 12.06 -19.05
C GLY A 189 12.66 11.16 -17.84
N ARG A 190 13.26 11.48 -16.69
CA ARG A 190 13.08 10.72 -15.44
C ARG A 190 11.62 10.70 -14.97
N PHE A 191 10.93 11.84 -15.03
CA PHE A 191 9.49 11.86 -14.74
C PHE A 191 8.67 11.08 -15.78
N ASN A 192 9.12 11.02 -17.04
CA ASN A 192 8.46 10.19 -18.04
C ASN A 192 8.53 8.71 -17.69
N ASP A 193 9.70 8.22 -17.29
CA ASP A 193 9.91 6.83 -16.85
C ASP A 193 9.03 6.51 -15.64
N MET A 194 9.01 7.40 -14.64
CA MET A 194 8.14 7.27 -13.47
C MET A 194 6.66 7.21 -13.86
N GLY A 195 6.22 8.07 -14.79
CA GLY A 195 4.84 8.06 -15.29
C GLY A 195 4.48 6.77 -16.05
N ASN A 196 5.42 6.18 -16.80
CA ASN A 196 5.21 4.90 -17.47
C ASN A 196 5.06 3.76 -16.46
N LEU A 197 5.93 3.72 -15.44
CA LEU A 197 5.84 2.74 -14.36
C LEU A 197 4.55 2.91 -13.54
N LEU A 198 4.09 4.14 -13.35
CA LEU A 198 2.86 4.43 -12.59
C LEU A 198 1.64 3.97 -13.37
N LEU A 199 1.66 4.15 -14.69
CA LEU A 199 0.66 3.59 -15.60
C LEU A 199 0.64 2.07 -15.54
N THR A 200 1.81 1.42 -15.56
CA THR A 200 1.91 -0.03 -15.38
C THR A 200 1.30 -0.47 -14.06
N ALA A 201 1.62 0.19 -12.94
CA ALA A 201 1.09 -0.14 -11.62
C ALA A 201 -0.44 0.03 -11.55
N VAL A 202 -0.98 1.15 -12.08
CA VAL A 202 -2.43 1.38 -12.19
C VAL A 202 -3.08 0.28 -13.01
N MET A 203 -2.46 -0.12 -14.12
CA MET A 203 -3.03 -1.11 -15.01
C MET A 203 -2.99 -2.53 -14.45
N THR A 204 -1.92 -2.90 -13.76
CA THR A 204 -1.83 -4.17 -13.03
C THR A 204 -2.87 -4.23 -11.92
N TRP A 205 -3.04 -3.15 -11.15
CA TRP A 205 -4.08 -3.10 -10.12
C TRP A 205 -5.47 -3.26 -10.73
N ALA A 206 -5.80 -2.49 -11.78
CA ALA A 206 -7.10 -2.54 -12.43
C ALA A 206 -7.40 -3.92 -13.01
N TYR A 207 -6.40 -4.56 -13.62
CA TYR A 207 -6.51 -5.93 -14.12
C TYR A 207 -6.85 -6.91 -12.99
N LEU A 208 -6.11 -6.91 -11.88
CA LEU A 208 -6.34 -7.84 -10.77
C LEU A 208 -7.69 -7.60 -10.09
N ALA A 209 -8.04 -6.32 -9.85
CA ALA A 209 -9.32 -5.95 -9.24
C ALA A 209 -10.49 -6.38 -10.12
N PHE A 210 -10.40 -6.13 -11.44
CA PHE A 210 -11.42 -6.53 -12.39
C PHE A 210 -11.52 -8.05 -12.51
N MET A 211 -10.39 -8.78 -12.57
CA MET A 211 -10.42 -10.24 -12.65
C MET A 211 -11.03 -10.87 -11.41
N GLN A 212 -10.75 -10.33 -10.22
CA GLN A 212 -11.42 -10.79 -9.00
C GLN A 212 -12.94 -10.60 -9.10
N TYR A 213 -13.39 -9.40 -9.47
CA TYR A 213 -14.82 -9.13 -9.64
C TYR A 213 -15.46 -10.04 -10.68
N LEU A 214 -14.84 -10.19 -11.85
CA LEU A 214 -15.36 -10.99 -12.95
C LEU A 214 -15.50 -12.47 -12.58
N ILE A 215 -14.52 -13.04 -11.89
CA ILE A 215 -14.58 -14.45 -11.44
C ILE A 215 -15.71 -14.66 -10.45
N ILE A 216 -15.84 -13.79 -9.43
CA ILE A 216 -16.93 -13.88 -8.45
C ILE A 216 -18.29 -13.73 -9.15
N TRP A 217 -18.42 -12.75 -10.04
CA TRP A 217 -19.65 -12.49 -10.77
C TRP A 217 -20.05 -13.65 -11.68
N MET A 218 -19.10 -14.27 -12.39
CA MET A 218 -19.36 -15.45 -13.23
C MET A 218 -19.68 -16.70 -12.41
N GLY A 219 -19.00 -16.91 -11.27
CA GLY A 219 -19.25 -18.04 -10.38
C GLY A 219 -20.62 -17.96 -9.70
N ASN A 220 -21.10 -16.74 -9.42
CA ASN A 220 -22.41 -16.42 -8.86
C ASN A 220 -22.79 -17.27 -7.63
N LEU A 221 -21.81 -17.67 -6.82
CA LEU A 221 -22.02 -18.44 -5.60
C LEU A 221 -22.62 -17.53 -4.52
N PRO A 222 -23.68 -17.96 -3.80
CA PRO A 222 -24.37 -17.10 -2.83
C PRO A 222 -23.44 -16.54 -1.75
N GLU A 223 -22.50 -17.34 -1.25
CA GLU A 223 -21.57 -16.94 -0.18
C GLU A 223 -20.56 -15.90 -0.68
N GLU A 224 -19.95 -16.13 -1.85
CA GLU A 224 -18.93 -15.24 -2.41
C GLU A 224 -19.50 -13.89 -2.88
N ASN A 225 -20.70 -13.92 -3.45
CA ASN A 225 -21.38 -12.72 -3.94
C ASN A 225 -21.74 -11.73 -2.84
N LEU A 226 -21.95 -12.18 -1.59
CA LEU A 226 -22.29 -11.28 -0.49
C LEU A 226 -21.23 -10.22 -0.26
N TRP A 227 -19.95 -10.56 -0.45
CA TRP A 227 -18.84 -9.61 -0.31
C TRP A 227 -18.92 -8.48 -1.35
N VAL A 228 -19.21 -8.84 -2.61
CA VAL A 228 -19.37 -7.88 -3.71
C VAL A 228 -20.62 -7.04 -3.47
N LEU A 229 -21.76 -7.65 -3.17
CA LEU A 229 -23.02 -6.93 -2.95
C LEU A 229 -22.94 -5.91 -1.82
N ARG A 230 -22.28 -6.23 -0.69
CA ARG A 230 -22.07 -5.26 0.40
C ARG A 230 -21.27 -4.03 -0.02
N ARG A 231 -20.48 -4.15 -1.08
CA ARG A 231 -19.51 -3.15 -1.54
C ARG A 231 -19.92 -2.46 -2.85
N THR A 232 -20.87 -3.04 -3.58
CA THR A 232 -21.36 -2.53 -4.87
C THR A 232 -22.89 -2.37 -4.88
N ALA A 233 -23.54 -2.31 -3.72
CA ALA A 233 -24.96 -2.00 -3.59
C ALA A 233 -25.21 -0.81 -2.64
N GLY A 234 -26.42 -0.25 -2.72
CA GLY A 234 -26.84 0.87 -1.89
C GLY A 234 -25.89 2.07 -2.00
N ALA A 235 -25.57 2.68 -0.85
CA ALA A 235 -24.73 3.88 -0.80
C ALA A 235 -23.24 3.62 -1.09
N TRP A 236 -22.77 2.35 -1.10
CA TRP A 236 -21.38 2.00 -1.40
C TRP A 236 -21.04 2.06 -2.89
N VAL A 237 -22.05 2.02 -3.77
CA VAL A 237 -21.89 2.13 -5.24
C VAL A 237 -21.13 3.39 -5.64
N GLY A 238 -21.41 4.52 -4.98
CA GLY A 238 -20.75 5.79 -5.30
C GLY A 238 -19.23 5.72 -5.10
N ILE A 239 -18.77 5.06 -4.02
CA ILE A 239 -17.34 4.87 -3.77
C ILE A 239 -16.75 3.90 -4.80
N ALA A 240 -17.43 2.79 -5.10
CA ALA A 240 -16.96 1.82 -6.10
C ALA A 240 -16.78 2.46 -7.50
N ILE A 241 -17.77 3.25 -7.97
CA ILE A 241 -17.66 4.00 -9.23
C ILE A 241 -16.54 5.04 -9.15
N GLY A 242 -16.43 5.73 -8.01
CA GLY A 242 -15.34 6.68 -7.75
C GLY A 242 -13.96 6.03 -7.89
N LEU A 243 -13.77 4.82 -7.37
CA LEU A 243 -12.53 4.05 -7.51
C LEU A 243 -12.25 3.70 -8.97
N ILE A 244 -13.24 3.22 -9.72
CA ILE A 244 -13.07 2.92 -11.16
C ILE A 244 -12.62 4.16 -11.94
N VAL A 245 -13.24 5.31 -11.68
CA VAL A 245 -12.93 6.55 -12.40
C VAL A 245 -11.59 7.12 -11.95
N LEU A 246 -11.39 7.30 -10.64
CA LEU A 246 -10.29 8.08 -10.10
C LEU A 246 -9.01 7.28 -9.90
N GLN A 247 -9.09 5.96 -9.68
CA GLN A 247 -7.91 5.09 -9.51
C GLN A 247 -7.47 4.46 -10.84
N PHE A 248 -8.42 4.22 -11.75
CA PHE A 248 -8.14 3.59 -13.05
C PHE A 248 -8.32 4.52 -14.25
N ALA A 249 -9.56 4.92 -14.59
CA ALA A 249 -9.85 5.52 -15.91
C ALA A 249 -9.14 6.87 -16.13
N LEU A 250 -9.26 7.79 -15.16
CA LEU A 250 -8.65 9.13 -15.22
C LEU A 250 -7.11 9.06 -15.19
N PRO A 251 -6.46 8.33 -14.26
CA PRO A 251 -5.01 8.18 -14.26
C PRO A 251 -4.49 7.55 -15.53
N THR A 252 -5.14 6.49 -16.04
CA THR A 252 -4.76 5.83 -17.28
C THR A 252 -4.80 6.82 -18.45
N GLY A 253 -5.93 7.52 -18.63
CA GLY A 253 -6.08 8.51 -19.70
C GLY A 253 -5.02 9.62 -19.64
N LEU A 254 -4.74 10.17 -18.46
CA LEU A 254 -3.72 11.22 -18.29
C LEU A 254 -2.30 10.69 -18.53
N LEU A 255 -1.98 9.49 -18.05
CA LEU A 255 -0.65 8.89 -18.15
C LEU A 255 -0.32 8.37 -19.56
N LEU A 256 -1.30 8.24 -20.47
CA LEU A 256 -1.00 7.99 -21.88
C LEU A 256 -0.22 9.16 -22.51
N PHE A 257 -0.52 10.39 -22.10
CA PHE A 257 0.10 11.58 -22.70
C PHE A 257 1.53 11.81 -22.18
N ARG A 258 2.51 11.71 -23.10
CA ARG A 258 3.92 11.99 -22.81
C ARG A 258 4.15 13.39 -22.22
N ALA A 259 3.40 14.39 -22.72
CA ALA A 259 3.49 15.77 -22.26
C ALA A 259 3.05 15.94 -20.79
N PHE A 260 2.04 15.18 -20.35
CA PHE A 260 1.60 15.18 -18.96
C PHE A 260 2.66 14.58 -18.04
N LYS A 261 3.16 13.39 -18.40
CA LYS A 261 4.19 12.66 -17.63
C LYS A 261 5.49 13.45 -17.42
N ARG A 262 5.83 14.37 -18.32
CA ARG A 262 7.06 15.18 -18.25
C ARG A 262 6.96 16.41 -17.35
N ARG A 263 5.77 16.75 -16.84
CA ARG A 263 5.55 17.91 -15.96
C ARG A 263 5.61 17.47 -14.50
N PRO A 264 6.66 17.83 -13.73
CA PRO A 264 6.87 17.33 -12.37
C PRO A 264 5.65 17.53 -11.46
N LEU A 265 5.11 18.75 -11.43
CA LEU A 265 3.97 19.10 -10.58
C LEU A 265 2.66 18.43 -11.01
N ALA A 266 2.46 18.21 -12.32
CA ALA A 266 1.26 17.55 -12.81
C ALA A 266 1.27 16.06 -12.45
N LEU A 267 2.40 15.38 -12.68
CA LEU A 267 2.57 13.97 -12.31
C LEU A 267 2.54 13.79 -10.78
N GLY A 268 3.16 14.70 -10.03
CA GLY A 268 3.09 14.73 -8.57
C GLY A 268 1.67 14.95 -8.02
N GLY A 269 0.89 15.82 -8.67
CA GLY A 269 -0.52 16.03 -8.35
C GLY A 269 -1.38 14.80 -8.62
N LEU A 270 -1.17 14.11 -9.75
CA LEU A 270 -1.83 12.84 -10.05
C LEU A 270 -1.46 11.77 -9.03
N ALA A 271 -0.18 11.65 -8.69
CA ALA A 271 0.29 10.69 -7.70
C ALA A 271 -0.30 10.96 -6.29
N LEU A 272 -0.46 12.23 -5.90
CA LEU A 272 -1.17 12.59 -4.68
C LEU A 272 -2.67 12.26 -4.77
N GLY A 273 -3.29 12.44 -5.93
CA GLY A 273 -4.67 12.01 -6.20
C GLY A 273 -4.84 10.50 -6.05
N LEU A 274 -3.91 9.71 -6.60
CA LEU A 274 -3.88 8.25 -6.46
C LEU A 274 -3.71 7.79 -5.01
N LEU A 275 -2.95 8.52 -4.18
CA LEU A 275 -2.91 8.27 -2.75
C LEU A 275 -4.27 8.53 -2.08
N GLY A 276 -4.94 9.62 -2.47
CA GLY A 276 -6.30 9.93 -2.01
C GLY A 276 -7.30 8.83 -2.39
N THR A 277 -7.23 8.31 -3.62
CA THR A 277 -8.10 7.20 -4.03
C THR A 277 -7.76 5.90 -3.33
N HIS A 278 -6.48 5.62 -3.08
CA HIS A 278 -6.08 4.46 -2.28
C HIS A 278 -6.60 4.55 -0.83
N LEU A 279 -6.67 5.75 -0.25
CA LEU A 279 -7.34 5.93 1.05
C LEU A 279 -8.81 5.51 0.97
N PHE A 280 -9.53 5.93 -0.07
CA PHE A 280 -10.91 5.50 -0.30
C PHE A 280 -11.02 3.99 -0.59
N GLU A 281 -10.03 3.39 -1.26
CA GLU A 281 -9.96 1.95 -1.52
C GLU A 281 -9.87 1.18 -0.20
N VAL A 282 -8.94 1.56 0.70
CA VAL A 282 -8.82 0.91 2.01
C VAL A 282 -10.09 1.11 2.84
N TYR A 283 -10.71 2.30 2.76
CA TYR A 283 -12.00 2.56 3.41
C TYR A 283 -13.09 1.61 2.88
N TRP A 284 -13.16 1.42 1.56
CA TRP A 284 -14.09 0.52 0.88
C TRP A 284 -13.80 -0.97 1.15
N LEU A 285 -12.54 -1.34 1.37
CA LEU A 285 -12.17 -2.71 1.74
C LEU A 285 -12.57 -3.06 3.18
N VAL A 286 -12.48 -2.12 4.12
CA VAL A 286 -12.65 -2.39 5.56
C VAL A 286 -14.06 -2.10 6.07
N LEU A 287 -14.58 -0.89 5.85
CA LEU A 287 -15.77 -0.41 6.56
C LEU A 287 -17.08 -1.15 6.21
N PRO A 288 -17.31 -1.62 4.97
CA PRO A 288 -18.51 -2.39 4.63
C PRO A 288 -18.69 -3.67 5.45
N ALA A 289 -17.61 -4.26 5.98
CA ALA A 289 -17.69 -5.42 6.87
C ALA A 289 -18.40 -5.09 8.20
N PHE A 290 -18.31 -3.84 8.66
CA PHE A 290 -18.91 -3.36 9.91
C PHE A 290 -20.21 -2.58 9.69
N PHE A 291 -20.32 -1.86 8.57
CA PHE A 291 -21.42 -0.93 8.28
C PHE A 291 -21.99 -1.18 6.87
N PRO A 292 -22.67 -2.32 6.64
CA PRO A 292 -23.12 -2.71 5.30
C PRO A 292 -24.22 -1.81 4.74
N GLN A 293 -24.95 -1.08 5.59
CA GLN A 293 -26.07 -0.22 5.17
C GLN A 293 -25.62 1.05 4.42
N GLY A 294 -24.36 1.47 4.60
CA GLY A 294 -23.81 2.62 3.88
C GLY A 294 -22.62 3.29 4.59
N PRO A 295 -21.93 4.21 3.91
CA PRO A 295 -20.82 4.95 4.48
C PRO A 295 -21.36 6.00 5.48
N HIS A 296 -21.47 5.62 6.75
CA HIS A 296 -21.65 6.59 7.83
C HIS A 296 -20.28 7.15 8.20
N VAL A 297 -19.89 8.30 7.65
CA VAL A 297 -18.60 8.93 7.97
C VAL A 297 -18.63 9.44 9.41
N SER A 298 -17.76 8.86 10.24
CA SER A 298 -17.52 9.25 11.62
C SER A 298 -16.34 10.21 11.69
N GLY A 299 -16.31 11.08 12.70
CA GLY A 299 -15.13 11.91 12.98
C GLY A 299 -13.84 11.09 13.11
N TRP A 300 -13.94 9.84 13.58
CA TRP A 300 -12.80 8.92 13.68
C TRP A 300 -12.19 8.54 12.33
N ASP A 301 -12.97 8.45 11.26
CA ASP A 301 -12.44 8.14 9.91
C ASP A 301 -11.63 9.29 9.33
N ILE A 302 -11.78 10.49 9.88
CA ILE A 302 -11.03 11.68 9.45
C ILE A 302 -9.83 11.87 10.37
N VAL A 303 -10.06 11.82 11.69
CA VAL A 303 -9.03 12.10 12.70
C VAL A 303 -7.94 11.04 12.69
N LEU A 304 -8.26 9.75 12.61
CA LEU A 304 -7.27 8.68 12.75
C LEU A 304 -6.27 8.61 11.60
N PRO A 305 -6.68 8.72 10.31
CA PRO A 305 -5.71 8.80 9.21
C PRO A 305 -4.78 10.02 9.34
N ILE A 306 -5.27 11.15 9.84
CA ILE A 306 -4.46 12.36 10.05
C ILE A 306 -3.48 12.17 11.21
N VAL A 307 -3.93 11.63 12.35
CA VAL A 307 -3.07 11.42 13.53
C VAL A 307 -1.97 10.40 13.25
N LEU A 308 -2.35 9.22 12.73
CA LEU A 308 -1.36 8.20 12.33
C LEU A 308 -0.47 8.72 11.20
N GLY A 309 -1.02 9.56 10.32
CA GLY A 309 -0.27 10.19 9.25
C GLY A 309 0.76 11.19 9.72
N ALA A 310 0.42 12.05 10.68
CA ALA A 310 1.36 12.98 11.28
C ALA A 310 2.50 12.22 11.97
N LEU A 311 2.19 11.14 12.68
CA LEU A 311 3.16 10.27 13.32
C LEU A 311 4.08 9.59 12.27
N TRP A 312 3.49 8.99 11.24
CA TRP A 312 4.22 8.30 10.18
C TRP A 312 5.09 9.25 9.34
N LEU A 313 4.53 10.38 8.90
CA LEU A 313 5.24 11.42 8.16
C LEU A 313 6.36 12.05 9.00
N GLY A 314 6.17 12.18 10.32
CA GLY A 314 7.22 12.59 11.25
C GLY A 314 8.38 11.59 11.27
N GLY A 315 8.09 10.29 11.41
CA GLY A 315 9.09 9.22 11.34
C GLY A 315 9.80 9.15 9.98
N PHE A 316 9.05 9.26 8.89
CA PHE A 316 9.58 9.35 7.52
C PHE A 316 10.52 10.54 7.35
N GLY A 317 10.09 11.74 7.77
CA GLY A 317 10.88 12.96 7.68
C GLY A 317 12.16 12.88 8.51
N TRP A 318 12.12 12.26 9.69
CA TRP A 318 13.30 12.00 10.52
C TRP A 318 14.31 11.09 9.82
N HIS A 319 13.85 10.01 9.18
CA HIS A 319 14.72 9.12 8.41
C HIS A 319 15.27 9.78 7.14
N LEU A 320 14.46 10.56 6.43
CA LEU A 320 14.86 11.21 5.18
C LEU A 320 15.93 12.28 5.42
N ARG A 321 15.80 13.09 6.48
CA ARG A 321 16.77 14.14 6.83
C ARG A 321 18.16 13.61 7.19
N ARG A 322 18.26 12.35 7.60
CA ARG A 322 19.52 11.68 7.95
C ARG A 322 20.23 11.06 6.76
N ARG A 323 19.65 11.17 5.55
CA ARG A 323 20.20 10.60 4.32
C ARG A 323 20.50 11.71 3.31
N PRO A 324 21.53 11.56 2.48
CA PRO A 324 21.73 12.45 1.34
C PRO A 324 20.58 12.29 0.34
N LEU A 325 20.05 13.40 -0.16
CA LEU A 325 18.95 13.40 -1.15
C LEU A 325 19.37 12.84 -2.52
N LEU A 326 20.67 12.88 -2.84
CA LEU A 326 21.27 12.23 -3.99
C LEU A 326 22.37 11.28 -3.51
N ILE A 327 22.19 10.00 -3.84
CA ILE A 327 23.20 8.97 -3.65
C ILE A 327 24.35 9.24 -4.62
N GLU A 328 25.57 8.83 -4.28
CA GLU A 328 26.78 9.06 -5.07
C GLU A 328 26.62 8.65 -6.55
N GLU A 329 26.03 7.48 -6.80
CA GLU A 329 25.67 6.97 -8.14
C GLU A 329 24.73 7.92 -8.91
N ALA A 330 23.87 8.65 -8.21
CA ALA A 330 22.98 9.65 -8.81
C ALA A 330 23.67 11.01 -9.04
N ARG A 331 24.79 11.29 -8.36
CA ARG A 331 25.60 12.50 -8.55
C ARG A 331 26.42 12.43 -9.83
N GLU A 332 26.85 11.25 -10.26
CA GLU A 332 27.50 11.07 -11.56
C GLU A 332 26.57 11.47 -12.72
N VAL A 333 25.26 11.27 -12.56
CA VAL A 333 24.23 11.73 -13.52
C VAL A 333 24.09 13.26 -13.50
N VAL A 334 24.50 13.95 -12.44
CA VAL A 334 24.52 15.42 -12.32
C VAL A 334 25.81 16.02 -12.89
N GLY A 335 26.93 15.28 -12.89
CA GLY A 335 28.27 15.79 -13.22
C GLY A 335 28.65 15.84 -14.70
N HIS A 336 27.83 15.30 -15.62
CA HIS A 336 28.12 15.26 -17.06
C HIS A 336 27.28 16.24 -17.90
N GLY A 337 26.86 17.36 -17.31
CA GLY A 337 26.12 18.43 -17.99
C GLY A 337 27.02 19.52 -18.56
#